data_AF-A0A933V810-F1
#
_entry.id   AF-A0A933V810-F1
#
_cell.length_a   1.000
_cell.length_b   1.000
_cell.length_c   1.000
_cell.angle_alpha   90.00
_cell.angle_beta   90.00
_cell.angle_gamma   90.00
#
_symmetry.space_group_name_H-M   'P 1'
#
loop_
_entity.id
_entity.type
_entity.pdbx_description
1 polymer ?
#
loop_
_entity_poly.entity_id
_entity_poly.type
_entity_poly.pdbx_seq_one_letter_code
_entity_poly.pdbx_strand_id
1 'polypeptide(L)'
;MNDYFSDRENGPRARTELVISPAVWAGLVATVQALINSGAFGLRFPERCPDGQAVCGCDTDALAASVIAEMPGLAWPLETTCLVEEGFLSQREPFAPDTLLILDFIEFIYASVAKPIPGKHHDFFSHHHLTFDQHSGQEEFRATVNRIFSRNGVAFEMLSTGRIVRVLPPVLGEDLKRTIFRTGDRTLDNMLEECRTKFSDRNPLVRREALERLWDGWERLKSLADPGDKKRSIKIILDATAAEPSLRARLEGEATELNSIGNSHLIRHSEVNQVPVIDVDQVDYLFHRLFAMIQLVLRKKGST
;
A
#
# COMPACT_ATOMS: atom_id res chain seq x y z
N MET A 1 2.47 13.59 22.15
CA MET A 1 3.87 13.13 22.25
C MET A 1 3.89 11.72 21.68
N ASN A 2 4.17 11.57 20.38
CA ASN A 2 3.91 10.32 19.64
C ASN A 2 5.15 9.42 19.48
N ASP A 3 6.32 9.90 19.86
CA ASP A 3 7.57 9.16 19.68
C ASP A 3 7.96 8.48 21.00
N TYR A 4 8.19 7.18 20.95
CA TYR A 4 8.76 6.46 22.10
C TYR A 4 10.25 6.74 22.20
N PHE A 5 10.83 6.39 23.34
CA PHE A 5 12.26 6.58 23.58
C PHE A 5 13.12 6.01 22.45
N SER A 6 12.84 4.77 22.01
CA SER A 6 13.54 4.13 20.90
C SER A 6 13.51 4.92 19.59
N ASP A 7 12.43 5.65 19.34
CA ASP A 7 12.23 6.36 18.08
C ASP A 7 13.10 7.63 18.05
N ARG A 8 13.31 8.24 19.22
CA ARG A 8 14.21 9.38 19.38
C ARG A 8 15.68 8.98 19.33
N GLU A 9 16.02 7.84 19.92
CA GLU A 9 17.42 7.38 19.99
C GLU A 9 17.89 6.71 18.68
N ASN A 10 17.05 5.89 18.07
CA ASN A 10 17.43 5.08 16.90
C ASN A 10 16.91 5.64 15.57
N GLY A 11 16.07 6.68 15.61
CA GLY A 11 15.32 7.15 14.46
C GLY A 11 14.14 6.23 14.08
N PRO A 12 13.33 6.63 13.09
CA PRO A 12 12.18 5.85 12.65
C PRO A 12 12.62 4.56 11.93
N ARG A 13 11.92 3.45 12.20
CA ARG A 13 12.11 2.19 11.47
C ARG A 13 11.75 2.38 9.99
N ALA A 14 12.57 1.83 9.10
CA ALA A 14 12.27 1.79 7.67
C ALA A 14 10.97 1.02 7.41
N ARG A 15 10.12 1.56 6.54
CA ARG A 15 8.79 1.01 6.26
C ARG A 15 8.80 0.25 4.95
N THR A 16 9.21 -1.01 4.99
CA THR A 16 9.39 -1.88 3.82
C THR A 16 8.49 -3.11 3.87
N GLU A 17 7.87 -3.43 5.01
CA GLU A 17 7.04 -4.61 5.17
C GLU A 17 5.68 -4.42 4.46
N LEU A 18 5.44 -5.22 3.41
CA LEU A 18 4.20 -5.18 2.63
C LEU A 18 3.15 -6.17 3.11
N VAL A 19 3.50 -7.02 4.08
CA VAL A 19 2.59 -8.00 4.69
C VAL A 19 2.31 -7.59 6.12
N ILE A 20 1.04 -7.56 6.50
CA ILE A 20 0.63 -7.36 7.90
C ILE A 20 0.85 -8.68 8.65
N SER A 21 1.82 -8.68 9.56
CA SER A 21 2.14 -9.86 10.37
C SER A 21 1.05 -10.17 11.40
N PRO A 22 0.98 -11.42 11.91
CA PRO A 22 0.08 -11.79 13.01
C PRO A 22 0.17 -10.88 14.23
N ALA A 23 1.37 -10.39 14.58
CA ALA A 23 1.55 -9.48 15.70
C ALA A 23 0.91 -8.10 15.45
N VAL A 24 1.04 -7.58 14.22
CA VAL A 24 0.41 -6.31 13.83
C VAL A 24 -1.11 -6.47 13.79
N TRP A 25 -1.60 -7.57 13.19
CA TRP A 25 -3.02 -7.88 13.16
C TRP A 25 -3.62 -7.98 14.56
N ALA A 26 -2.98 -8.70 15.48
CA ALA A 26 -3.45 -8.81 16.87
C ALA A 26 -3.52 -7.43 17.56
N GLY A 27 -2.56 -6.54 17.31
CA GLY A 27 -2.59 -5.17 17.83
C GLY A 27 -3.75 -4.33 17.27
N LEU A 28 -4.08 -4.51 15.99
CA LEU A 28 -5.22 -3.87 15.35
C LEU A 28 -6.55 -4.41 15.91
N VAL A 29 -6.67 -5.73 16.06
CA VAL A 29 -7.83 -6.39 16.69
C VAL A 29 -8.04 -5.86 18.11
N ALA A 30 -6.98 -5.76 18.92
CA ALA A 30 -7.07 -5.21 20.26
C ALA A 30 -7.54 -3.74 20.26
N THR A 31 -7.10 -2.94 19.29
CA THR A 31 -7.56 -1.55 19.10
C THR A 31 -9.05 -1.50 18.79
N VAL A 32 -9.53 -2.35 17.87
CA VAL A 32 -10.95 -2.41 17.51
C VAL A 32 -11.80 -2.91 18.67
N GLN A 33 -11.35 -3.92 19.41
CA GLN A 33 -12.07 -4.40 20.59
C GLN A 33 -12.24 -3.31 21.66
N ALA A 34 -11.21 -2.48 21.87
CA ALA A 34 -11.30 -1.32 22.77
C ALA A 34 -12.31 -0.26 22.26
N LEU A 35 -12.41 -0.07 20.95
CA LEU A 35 -13.41 0.81 20.33
C LEU A 35 -14.84 0.27 20.49
N ILE A 36 -15.04 -1.05 20.30
CA ILE A 36 -16.32 -1.72 20.56
C ILE A 36 -16.73 -1.50 22.03
N ASN A 37 -15.83 -1.79 22.96
CA ASN A 37 -16.09 -1.69 24.40
C ASN A 37 -16.37 -0.25 24.87
N SER A 38 -15.87 0.77 24.16
CA SER A 38 -16.16 2.17 24.48
C SER A 38 -17.45 2.69 23.85
N GLY A 39 -18.10 1.91 22.97
CA GLY A 39 -19.28 2.34 22.23
C GLY A 39 -18.96 3.25 21.04
N ALA A 40 -17.70 3.30 20.59
CA ALA A 40 -17.25 4.21 19.53
C ALA A 40 -17.93 4.00 18.17
N PHE A 41 -18.63 2.89 17.99
CA PHE A 41 -19.41 2.59 16.79
C PHE A 41 -20.89 2.96 16.91
N GLY A 42 -21.34 3.42 18.08
CA GLY A 42 -22.75 3.72 18.38
C GLY A 42 -23.38 4.81 17.50
N LEU A 43 -22.57 5.66 16.84
CA LEU A 43 -23.10 6.62 15.86
C LEU A 43 -23.69 5.92 14.63
N ARG A 44 -23.03 4.88 14.12
CA ARG A 44 -23.46 4.11 12.93
C ARG A 44 -24.26 2.86 13.31
N PHE A 45 -23.91 2.23 14.42
CA PHE A 45 -24.50 0.98 14.92
C PHE A 45 -25.02 1.19 16.36
N PRO A 46 -26.11 1.95 16.55
CA PRO A 46 -26.57 2.37 17.87
C PRO A 46 -27.20 1.22 18.66
N GLU A 47 -26.65 0.91 19.83
CA GLU A 47 -27.41 0.24 20.88
C GLU A 47 -28.24 1.29 21.62
N ARG A 48 -29.55 1.07 21.73
CA ARG A 48 -30.49 2.01 22.35
C ARG A 48 -30.85 1.55 23.76
N CYS A 49 -31.00 2.53 24.66
CA CYS A 49 -31.48 2.28 26.01
C CYS A 49 -32.85 1.58 25.98
N PRO A 50 -33.08 0.49 26.73
CA PRO A 50 -34.32 -0.30 26.64
C PRO A 50 -35.61 0.47 26.91
N ASP A 51 -35.54 1.52 27.75
CA ASP A 51 -36.68 2.37 28.11
C ASP A 51 -36.61 3.78 27.46
N GLY A 52 -35.78 3.96 26.43
CA GLY A 52 -35.58 5.25 25.78
C GLY A 52 -35.14 5.16 24.32
N GLN A 53 -34.81 6.31 23.73
CA GLN A 53 -34.27 6.40 22.36
C GLN A 53 -32.81 6.85 22.33
N ALA A 54 -32.21 7.10 23.50
CA ALA A 54 -30.82 7.49 23.61
C ALA A 54 -29.89 6.32 23.27
N VAL A 55 -28.80 6.64 22.58
CA VAL A 55 -27.74 5.65 22.31
C VAL A 55 -26.95 5.45 23.61
N CYS A 56 -26.74 4.21 24.01
CA CYS A 56 -25.98 3.85 25.21
C CYS A 56 -24.75 2.99 24.92
N GLY A 57 -24.58 2.53 23.67
CA GLY A 57 -23.49 1.64 23.30
C GLY A 57 -23.44 1.35 21.80
N CYS A 58 -22.88 0.19 21.47
CA CYS A 58 -22.70 -0.32 20.12
C CYS A 58 -23.49 -1.60 19.95
N ASP A 59 -24.37 -1.64 18.95
CA ASP A 59 -25.00 -2.90 18.52
C ASP A 59 -23.94 -3.76 17.82
N THR A 60 -23.39 -4.71 18.57
CA THR A 60 -22.31 -5.58 18.10
C THR A 60 -22.77 -6.55 17.01
N ASP A 61 -24.05 -6.93 17.00
CA ASP A 61 -24.59 -7.85 16.00
C ASP A 61 -24.79 -7.13 14.67
N ALA A 62 -25.27 -5.88 14.70
CA ALA A 62 -25.36 -5.04 13.52
C ALA A 62 -23.98 -4.71 12.93
N LEU A 63 -23.00 -4.40 13.80
CA LEU A 63 -21.60 -4.20 13.37
C LEU A 63 -21.04 -5.47 12.72
N ALA A 64 -21.23 -6.62 13.36
CA ALA A 64 -20.78 -7.93 12.86
C ALA A 64 -21.37 -8.23 11.48
N ALA A 65 -22.68 -8.04 11.33
CA ALA A 65 -23.38 -8.27 10.07
C ALA A 65 -22.85 -7.37 8.94
N SER A 66 -22.57 -6.09 9.24
CA SER A 66 -21.98 -5.16 8.26
C SER A 66 -20.57 -5.58 7.86
N VAL A 67 -19.74 -6.01 8.82
CA VAL A 67 -18.37 -6.48 8.57
C VAL A 67 -18.38 -7.73 7.69
N ILE A 68 -19.19 -8.73 8.02
CA ILE A 68 -19.29 -9.99 7.27
C ILE A 68 -19.79 -9.74 5.83
N ALA A 69 -20.73 -8.80 5.67
CA ALA A 69 -21.29 -8.45 4.36
C ALA A 69 -20.32 -7.69 3.46
N GLU A 70 -19.56 -6.73 4.02
CA GLU A 70 -18.61 -5.91 3.26
C GLU A 70 -17.25 -6.61 3.04
N MET A 71 -16.85 -7.52 3.94
CA MET A 71 -15.55 -8.21 3.92
C MET A 71 -15.75 -9.74 3.94
N PRO A 72 -16.27 -10.35 2.86
CA PRO A 72 -16.46 -11.80 2.78
C PRO A 72 -15.11 -12.52 2.94
N GLY A 73 -15.01 -13.38 3.95
CA GLY A 73 -13.78 -14.10 4.29
C GLY A 73 -13.08 -13.57 5.55
N LEU A 74 -13.51 -12.45 6.12
CA LEU A 74 -13.06 -12.03 7.44
C LEU A 74 -13.90 -12.72 8.53
N ALA A 75 -13.25 -13.47 9.40
CA ALA A 75 -13.91 -14.12 10.53
C ALA A 75 -14.44 -13.08 11.53
N TRP A 76 -15.61 -13.35 12.10
CA TRP A 76 -16.16 -12.59 13.22
C TRP A 76 -16.66 -13.53 14.33
N PRO A 77 -16.24 -13.35 15.60
CA PRO A 77 -15.28 -12.38 16.10
C PRO A 77 -13.90 -12.49 15.44
N LEU A 78 -13.12 -11.40 15.46
CA LEU A 78 -11.83 -11.33 14.78
C LEU A 78 -10.85 -12.35 15.38
N GLU A 79 -10.35 -13.26 14.55
CA GLU A 79 -9.41 -14.30 14.96
C GLU A 79 -7.97 -13.81 14.87
N THR A 80 -7.19 -14.06 15.93
CA THR A 80 -5.74 -13.75 15.98
C THR A 80 -4.88 -15.01 16.08
N THR A 81 -5.52 -16.18 16.15
CA THR A 81 -4.85 -17.48 16.17
C THR A 81 -5.65 -18.52 15.40
N CYS A 82 -4.97 -19.43 14.72
CA CYS A 82 -5.58 -20.58 14.02
C CYS A 82 -5.15 -21.91 14.64
N LEU A 83 -5.98 -22.94 14.49
CA LEU A 83 -5.68 -24.32 14.91
C LEU A 83 -4.83 -25.01 13.85
N VAL A 84 -3.74 -25.65 14.28
CA VAL A 84 -2.81 -26.34 13.37
C VAL A 84 -3.01 -27.85 13.37
N GLU A 85 -3.33 -28.44 14.53
CA GLU A 85 -3.68 -29.86 14.65
C GLU A 85 -4.84 -30.06 15.65
N GLU A 86 -5.80 -30.92 15.27
CA GLU A 86 -6.87 -31.37 16.17
C GLU A 86 -6.41 -32.60 16.95
N GLY A 87 -6.26 -32.46 18.27
CA GLY A 87 -5.82 -33.53 19.16
C GLY A 87 -5.93 -33.14 20.65
N PHE A 88 -5.46 -34.02 21.53
CA PHE A 88 -5.54 -33.86 23.00
C PHE A 88 -4.79 -32.62 23.53
N LEU A 89 -3.88 -32.05 22.73
CA LEU A 89 -3.19 -30.78 22.97
C LEU A 89 -3.44 -29.90 21.74
N SER A 90 -4.51 -29.11 21.75
CA SER A 90 -4.77 -28.16 20.66
C SER A 90 -3.66 -27.11 20.62
N GLN A 91 -2.89 -27.11 19.53
CA GLN A 91 -1.85 -26.11 19.29
C GLN A 91 -2.44 -24.97 18.46
N ARG A 92 -2.31 -23.74 18.97
CA ARG A 92 -2.73 -22.52 18.31
C ARG A 92 -1.50 -21.73 17.88
N GLU A 93 -1.49 -21.26 16.64
CA GLU A 93 -0.44 -20.39 16.13
C GLU A 93 -0.97 -18.98 15.84
N PRO A 94 -0.14 -17.93 15.97
CA PRO A 94 -0.52 -16.58 15.57
C PRO A 94 -0.97 -16.54 14.11
N PHE A 95 -2.12 -15.91 13.87
CA PHE A 95 -2.77 -15.83 12.57
C PHE A 95 -3.02 -14.38 12.18
N ALA A 96 -2.92 -14.10 10.88
CA ALA A 96 -3.41 -12.87 10.24
C ALA A 96 -4.14 -13.24 8.94
N PRO A 97 -5.28 -12.59 8.64
CA PRO A 97 -5.89 -12.66 7.32
C PRO A 97 -4.98 -12.08 6.21
N ASP A 98 -5.43 -12.20 4.95
CA ASP A 98 -4.75 -11.55 3.83
C ASP A 98 -4.62 -10.03 4.07
N THR A 99 -3.48 -9.47 3.69
CA THR A 99 -3.18 -8.06 3.96
C THR A 99 -4.20 -7.11 3.34
N LEU A 100 -4.67 -7.37 2.12
CA LEU A 100 -5.66 -6.50 1.47
C LEU A 100 -6.99 -6.50 2.24
N LEU A 101 -7.43 -7.67 2.71
CA LEU A 101 -8.63 -7.81 3.53
C LEU A 101 -8.51 -7.04 4.86
N ILE A 102 -7.32 -7.08 5.49
CA ILE A 102 -7.04 -6.28 6.69
C ILE A 102 -7.09 -4.77 6.39
N LEU A 103 -6.53 -4.34 5.25
CA LEU A 103 -6.55 -2.92 4.87
C LEU A 103 -7.98 -2.42 4.61
N ASP A 104 -8.81 -3.21 3.93
CA ASP A 104 -10.22 -2.88 3.69
C ASP A 104 -11.00 -2.79 5.01
N PHE A 105 -10.74 -3.73 5.94
CA PHE A 105 -11.31 -3.70 7.28
C PHE A 105 -10.95 -2.43 8.04
N ILE A 106 -9.69 -2.00 8.00
CA ILE A 106 -9.24 -0.78 8.68
C ILE A 106 -9.92 0.47 8.08
N GLU A 107 -10.10 0.56 6.76
CA GLU A 107 -10.84 1.66 6.12
C GLU A 107 -12.31 1.66 6.54
N PHE A 108 -12.94 0.49 6.64
CA PHE A 108 -14.31 0.34 7.18
C PHE A 108 -14.42 0.84 8.63
N ILE A 109 -13.46 0.51 9.49
CA ILE A 109 -13.44 0.98 10.88
C ILE A 109 -13.31 2.49 10.93
N TYR A 110 -12.41 3.08 10.13
CA TYR A 110 -12.29 4.54 10.04
C TYR A 110 -13.61 5.21 9.61
N ALA A 111 -14.31 4.65 8.63
CA ALA A 111 -15.59 5.18 8.17
C ALA A 111 -16.68 5.13 9.26
N SER A 112 -16.57 4.19 10.19
CA SER A 112 -17.61 3.88 11.18
C SER A 112 -17.35 4.43 12.59
N VAL A 113 -16.09 4.72 12.92
CA VAL A 113 -15.68 5.13 14.27
C VAL A 113 -16.07 6.58 14.56
N ALA A 114 -16.55 6.82 15.76
CA ALA A 114 -16.76 8.14 16.32
C ALA A 114 -16.41 8.15 17.81
N LYS A 115 -15.83 9.25 18.31
CA LYS A 115 -15.47 9.35 19.72
C LYS A 115 -16.75 9.45 20.56
N PRO A 116 -17.01 8.50 21.46
CA PRO A 116 -18.17 8.58 22.34
C PRO A 116 -17.95 9.65 23.40
N ILE A 117 -18.96 10.48 23.61
CA ILE A 117 -18.99 11.55 24.61
C ILE A 117 -20.06 11.16 25.63
N PRO A 118 -19.68 10.80 26.87
CA PRO A 118 -20.63 10.43 27.90
C PRO A 118 -21.47 11.64 28.31
N GLY A 119 -22.78 11.53 28.11
CA GLY A 119 -23.77 12.47 28.61
C GLY A 119 -24.34 12.02 29.95
N LYS A 120 -25.67 12.19 30.11
CA LYS A 120 -26.39 11.84 31.34
C LYS A 120 -26.18 10.36 31.69
N HIS A 121 -25.83 10.09 32.96
CA HIS A 121 -25.84 8.75 33.52
C HIS A 121 -27.28 8.32 33.84
N HIS A 122 -27.62 7.09 33.46
CA HIS A 122 -28.90 6.47 33.74
C HIS A 122 -28.73 5.38 34.80
N ASP A 123 -29.05 5.70 36.05
CA ASP A 123 -28.74 4.86 37.21
C ASP A 123 -29.38 3.46 37.14
N PHE A 124 -30.63 3.38 36.65
CA PHE A 124 -31.39 2.12 36.62
C PHE A 124 -30.72 1.04 35.76
N PHE A 125 -30.18 1.43 34.59
CA PHE A 125 -29.44 0.53 33.70
C PHE A 125 -27.91 0.68 33.81
N SER A 126 -27.43 1.57 34.68
CA SER A 126 -26.00 1.81 34.94
C SER A 126 -25.17 2.08 33.67
N HIS A 127 -25.68 2.93 32.78
CA HIS A 127 -24.96 3.36 31.58
C HIS A 127 -25.05 4.87 31.33
N HIS A 128 -24.19 5.39 30.46
CA HIS A 128 -24.30 6.76 29.97
C HIS A 128 -25.06 6.82 28.64
N HIS A 129 -25.87 7.85 28.48
CA HIS A 129 -26.36 8.23 27.15
C HIS A 129 -25.21 8.91 26.39
N LEU A 130 -24.91 8.42 25.20
CA LEU A 130 -23.77 8.84 24.40
C LEU A 130 -24.18 9.83 23.31
N THR A 131 -23.34 10.85 23.13
CA THR A 131 -23.24 11.61 21.87
C THR A 131 -21.87 11.34 21.25
N PHE A 132 -21.63 11.84 20.03
CA PHE A 132 -20.46 11.40 19.26
C PHE A 132 -19.75 12.57 18.55
N ASP A 133 -18.42 12.53 18.55
CA ASP A 133 -17.55 13.34 17.69
C ASP A 133 -16.84 12.43 16.69
N GLN A 134 -17.35 12.38 15.47
CA GLN A 134 -16.80 11.52 14.43
C GLN A 134 -15.39 11.92 14.01
N HIS A 135 -15.11 13.21 13.88
CA HIS A 135 -13.81 13.69 13.43
C HIS A 135 -12.71 13.38 14.45
N SER A 136 -12.97 13.61 15.74
CA SER A 136 -12.01 13.26 16.79
C SER A 136 -11.78 11.75 16.86
N GLY A 137 -12.82 10.92 16.70
CA GLY A 137 -12.68 9.46 16.69
C GLY A 137 -11.84 8.96 15.52
N GLN A 138 -12.08 9.53 14.33
CA GLN A 138 -11.33 9.23 13.10
C GLN A 138 -9.85 9.60 13.22
N GLU A 139 -9.54 10.79 13.74
CA GLU A 139 -8.15 11.23 13.91
C GLU A 139 -7.41 10.41 14.97
N GLU A 140 -8.05 10.06 16.09
CA GLU A 140 -7.47 9.20 17.12
C GLU A 140 -7.20 7.77 16.60
N PHE A 141 -8.14 7.22 15.82
CA PHE A 141 -7.97 5.92 15.18
C PHE A 141 -6.85 5.94 14.15
N ARG A 142 -6.85 6.93 13.24
CA ARG A 142 -5.79 7.14 12.24
C ARG A 142 -4.41 7.24 12.87
N ALA A 143 -4.27 8.05 13.92
CA ALA A 143 -3.01 8.20 14.65
C ALA A 143 -2.54 6.87 15.27
N THR A 144 -3.48 6.06 15.77
CA THR A 144 -3.16 4.74 16.34
C THR A 144 -2.73 3.74 15.28
N VAL A 145 -3.47 3.62 14.17
CA VAL A 145 -3.11 2.75 13.05
C VAL A 145 -1.75 3.12 12.48
N ASN A 146 -1.51 4.40 12.18
CA ASN A 146 -0.23 4.85 11.62
C ASN A 146 0.94 4.64 12.58
N ARG A 147 0.73 4.75 13.90
CA ARG A 147 1.74 4.43 14.91
C ARG A 147 2.03 2.92 14.94
N ILE A 148 1.02 2.06 14.85
CA ILE A 148 1.24 0.60 14.76
C ILE A 148 2.03 0.28 13.49
N PHE A 149 1.65 0.84 12.34
CA PHE A 149 2.32 0.58 11.08
C PHE A 149 3.77 1.06 11.06
N SER A 150 4.03 2.30 11.47
CA SER A 150 5.39 2.86 11.46
C SER A 150 6.36 2.07 12.34
N ARG A 151 5.92 1.69 13.54
CA ARG A 151 6.76 0.96 14.51
C ARG A 151 7.06 -0.48 14.08
N ASN A 152 6.17 -1.09 13.31
CA ASN A 152 6.35 -2.44 12.79
C ASN A 152 6.96 -2.47 11.37
N GLY A 153 7.33 -1.31 10.82
CA GLY A 153 7.91 -1.24 9.47
C GLY A 153 6.90 -1.50 8.35
N VAL A 154 5.60 -1.49 8.64
CA VAL A 154 4.55 -1.71 7.65
C VAL A 154 4.50 -0.54 6.67
N ALA A 155 4.60 -0.83 5.39
CA ALA A 155 4.70 0.12 4.29
C ALA A 155 3.33 0.66 3.81
N PHE A 156 2.40 0.92 4.73
CA PHE A 156 1.07 1.47 4.45
C PHE A 156 0.70 2.61 5.39
N GLU A 157 0.14 3.70 4.91
CA GLU A 157 -0.25 4.84 5.73
C GLU A 157 -1.72 5.20 5.50
N MET A 158 -2.46 5.45 6.57
CA MET A 158 -3.80 6.01 6.51
C MET A 158 -3.73 7.53 6.43
N LEU A 159 -4.28 8.08 5.35
CA LEU A 159 -4.44 9.52 5.14
C LEU A 159 -5.58 10.07 6.01
N SER A 160 -5.65 11.40 6.14
CA SER A 160 -6.77 12.09 6.82
C SER A 160 -8.13 11.90 6.14
N THR A 161 -8.16 11.33 4.94
CA THR A 161 -9.38 10.94 4.24
C THR A 161 -9.88 9.55 4.63
N GLY A 162 -9.14 8.81 5.46
CA GLY A 162 -9.39 7.41 5.79
C GLY A 162 -8.81 6.41 4.80
N ARG A 163 -8.38 6.87 3.61
CA ARG A 163 -7.76 5.98 2.61
C ARG A 163 -6.38 5.53 3.04
N ILE A 164 -6.09 4.25 2.86
CA ILE A 164 -4.77 3.68 3.04
C ILE A 164 -4.00 3.72 1.72
N VAL A 165 -2.78 4.24 1.78
CA VAL A 165 -1.85 4.31 0.66
C VAL A 165 -0.56 3.57 0.98
N ARG A 166 0.09 3.02 -0.03
CA ARG A 166 1.42 2.44 0.10
C ARG A 166 2.45 3.55 0.35
N VAL A 167 3.32 3.33 1.33
CA VAL A 167 4.50 4.16 1.54
C VAL A 167 5.61 3.60 0.67
N LEU A 168 6.01 4.37 -0.35
CA LEU A 168 7.12 4.00 -1.20
C LEU A 168 8.46 4.19 -0.45
N PRO A 169 9.49 3.37 -0.76
CA PRO A 169 10.84 3.62 -0.28
C PRO A 169 11.26 5.08 -0.56
N PRO A 170 11.86 5.80 0.41
CA PRO A 170 12.08 7.24 0.30
C PRO A 170 12.81 7.70 -0.97
N VAL A 171 13.81 6.94 -1.39
CA VAL A 171 14.61 7.23 -2.60
C VAL A 171 13.73 7.20 -3.85
N LEU A 172 12.91 6.17 -3.99
CA LEU A 172 12.06 6.00 -5.16
C LEU A 172 10.83 6.91 -5.13
N GLY A 173 10.19 7.03 -3.96
CA GLY A 173 8.97 7.81 -3.80
C GLY A 173 9.16 9.28 -4.20
N GLU A 174 10.29 9.88 -3.81
CA GLU A 174 10.63 11.24 -4.21
C GLU A 174 10.92 11.35 -5.71
N ASP A 175 11.69 10.43 -6.27
CA ASP A 175 12.02 10.44 -7.70
C ASP A 175 10.79 10.24 -8.58
N LEU A 176 9.87 9.34 -8.23
CA LEU A 176 8.61 9.15 -8.94
C LEU A 176 7.72 10.41 -8.88
N LYS A 177 7.60 11.04 -7.70
CA LYS A 177 6.79 12.25 -7.52
C LYS A 177 7.33 13.44 -8.31
N ARG A 178 8.66 13.63 -8.32
CA ARG A 178 9.32 14.77 -8.98
C ARG A 178 9.42 14.63 -10.49
N THR A 179 9.31 13.43 -11.02
CA THR A 179 9.48 13.22 -12.47
C THR A 179 8.29 13.76 -13.23
N ILE A 180 8.57 14.66 -14.16
CA ILE A 180 7.61 15.17 -15.14
C ILE A 180 7.99 14.55 -16.49
N PHE A 181 7.08 13.76 -17.07
CA PHE A 181 7.29 13.16 -18.38
C PHE A 181 6.89 14.17 -19.47
N ARG A 182 7.88 14.67 -20.21
CA ARG A 182 7.72 15.53 -21.38
C ARG A 182 8.64 15.03 -22.48
N THR A 183 8.37 13.83 -22.98
CA THR A 183 9.24 13.15 -23.94
C THR A 183 9.12 13.70 -25.36
N GLY A 184 8.09 14.51 -25.62
CA GLY A 184 7.67 14.94 -26.95
C GLY A 184 6.71 13.95 -27.63
N ASP A 185 6.47 12.80 -27.02
CA ASP A 185 5.52 11.79 -27.47
C ASP A 185 4.43 11.58 -26.41
N ARG A 186 3.21 12.05 -26.69
CA ARG A 186 2.09 11.99 -25.74
C ARG A 186 1.75 10.58 -25.33
N THR A 187 1.94 9.61 -26.22
CA THR A 187 1.64 8.22 -25.90
C THR A 187 2.61 7.72 -24.84
N LEU A 188 3.91 7.94 -25.02
CA LEU A 188 4.95 7.59 -24.05
C LEU A 188 4.74 8.30 -22.72
N ASP A 189 4.43 9.60 -22.73
CA ASP A 189 4.14 10.35 -21.50
C ASP A 189 2.98 9.71 -20.72
N ASN A 190 1.90 9.31 -21.42
CA ASN A 190 0.79 8.58 -20.82
C ASN A 190 1.20 7.20 -20.30
N MET A 191 2.04 6.45 -21.03
CA MET A 191 2.54 5.14 -20.56
C MET A 191 3.28 5.30 -19.24
N LEU A 192 4.20 6.27 -19.15
CA LEU A 192 5.04 6.48 -17.97
C LEU A 192 4.22 6.97 -16.76
N GLU A 193 3.20 7.78 -16.99
CA GLU A 193 2.28 8.21 -15.94
C GLU A 193 1.41 7.05 -15.42
N GLU A 194 0.94 6.18 -16.31
CA GLU A 194 0.22 4.96 -15.94
C GLU A 194 1.10 4.03 -15.09
N CYS A 195 2.37 3.84 -15.48
CA CYS A 195 3.34 3.07 -14.70
C CYS A 195 3.50 3.64 -13.30
N ARG A 196 3.70 4.95 -13.18
CA ARG A 196 3.88 5.64 -11.89
C ARG A 196 2.67 5.42 -10.97
N THR A 197 1.47 5.55 -11.53
CA THR A 197 0.23 5.37 -10.79
C THR A 197 0.09 3.92 -10.29
N LYS A 198 0.22 2.94 -11.20
CA LYS A 198 0.08 1.52 -10.87
C LYS A 198 1.14 1.02 -9.90
N PHE A 199 2.38 1.50 -10.02
CA PHE A 199 3.47 1.09 -9.13
C PHE A 199 3.24 1.49 -7.65
N SER A 200 2.47 2.56 -7.44
CA SER A 200 2.11 3.05 -6.11
C SER A 200 0.95 2.26 -5.48
N ASP A 201 0.37 1.30 -6.19
CA ASP A 201 -0.80 0.54 -5.74
C ASP A 201 -0.44 -0.46 -4.63
N ARG A 202 -1.42 -0.70 -3.74
CA ARG A 202 -1.33 -1.70 -2.66
C ARG A 202 -1.31 -3.13 -3.20
N ASN A 203 -2.00 -3.40 -4.31
CA ASN A 203 -2.13 -4.70 -4.91
C ASN A 203 -0.85 -5.11 -5.69
N PRO A 204 -0.17 -6.20 -5.31
CA PRO A 204 1.02 -6.70 -6.01
C PRO A 204 0.83 -6.95 -7.50
N LEU A 205 -0.36 -7.39 -7.90
CA LEU A 205 -0.66 -7.67 -9.30
C LEU A 205 -0.70 -6.39 -10.14
N VAL A 206 -1.30 -5.31 -9.60
CA VAL A 206 -1.31 -4.00 -10.26
C VAL A 206 0.11 -3.43 -10.37
N ARG A 207 0.97 -3.69 -9.38
CA ARG A 207 2.39 -3.29 -9.46
C ARG A 207 3.15 -4.06 -10.53
N ARG A 208 2.87 -5.35 -10.71
CA ARG A 208 3.43 -6.13 -11.82
C ARG A 208 3.00 -5.56 -13.16
N GLU A 209 1.73 -5.18 -13.33
CA GLU A 209 1.30 -4.49 -14.55
C GLU A 209 2.07 -3.17 -14.76
N ALA A 210 2.43 -2.46 -13.69
CA ALA A 210 3.26 -1.26 -13.79
C ALA A 210 4.65 -1.56 -14.37
N LEU A 211 5.25 -2.69 -13.99
CA LEU A 211 6.53 -3.17 -14.51
C LEU A 211 6.45 -3.47 -16.01
N GLU A 212 5.44 -4.24 -16.41
CA GLU A 212 5.19 -4.59 -17.82
C GLU A 212 4.99 -3.32 -18.66
N ARG A 213 4.18 -2.39 -18.13
CA ARG A 213 3.91 -1.10 -18.77
C ARG A 213 5.15 -0.22 -18.89
N LEU A 214 6.07 -0.29 -17.91
CA LEU A 214 7.31 0.47 -17.94
C LEU A 214 8.23 -0.06 -19.04
N TRP A 215 8.26 -1.37 -19.25
CA TRP A 215 8.98 -2.00 -20.34
C TRP A 215 8.37 -1.64 -21.70
N ASP A 216 7.05 -1.56 -21.85
CA ASP A 216 6.42 -1.02 -23.06
C ASP A 216 6.85 0.43 -23.34
N GLY A 217 6.89 1.26 -22.28
CA GLY A 217 7.39 2.62 -22.35
C GLY A 217 8.84 2.67 -22.82
N TRP A 218 9.71 1.81 -22.29
CA TRP A 218 11.09 1.66 -22.75
C TRP A 218 11.17 1.27 -24.22
N GLU A 219 10.36 0.32 -24.67
CA GLU A 219 10.34 -0.12 -26.06
C GLU A 219 9.95 1.00 -27.03
N ARG A 220 9.00 1.85 -26.64
CA ARG A 220 8.62 3.04 -27.39
C ARG A 220 9.70 4.11 -27.35
N LEU A 221 10.31 4.34 -26.19
CA LEU A 221 11.38 5.32 -26.00
C LEU A 221 12.55 5.04 -26.96
N LYS A 222 12.94 3.77 -27.10
CA LYS A 222 14.05 3.35 -27.98
C LYS A 222 13.84 3.71 -29.45
N SER A 223 12.62 4.02 -29.89
CA SER A 223 12.30 4.38 -31.28
C SER A 223 12.12 5.89 -31.50
N LEU A 224 12.32 6.74 -30.47
CA LEU A 224 12.03 8.17 -30.57
C LEU A 224 13.01 8.97 -31.42
N ALA A 225 14.27 8.57 -31.52
CA ALA A 225 15.28 9.34 -32.24
C ALA A 225 15.30 9.00 -33.75
N ASP A 226 15.06 7.74 -34.09
CA ASP A 226 14.91 7.27 -35.47
C ASP A 226 13.83 6.17 -35.55
N PRO A 227 12.56 6.52 -35.87
CA PRO A 227 11.47 5.55 -35.95
C PRO A 227 11.67 4.47 -37.03
N GLY A 228 12.50 4.71 -38.04
CA GLY A 228 12.76 3.79 -39.15
C GLY A 228 13.86 2.77 -38.87
N ASP A 229 14.79 3.08 -37.96
CA ASP A 229 15.85 2.18 -37.53
C ASP A 229 16.03 2.22 -36.01
N LYS A 230 15.40 1.26 -35.33
CA LYS A 230 15.45 1.14 -33.87
C LYS A 230 16.86 0.94 -33.32
N LYS A 231 17.74 0.22 -34.05
CA LYS A 231 19.13 -0.01 -33.62
C LYS A 231 19.93 1.28 -33.70
N ARG A 232 19.70 2.09 -34.72
CA ARG A 232 20.30 3.42 -34.83
C ARG A 232 19.72 4.39 -33.81
N SER A 233 18.41 4.39 -33.62
CA SER A 233 17.71 5.25 -32.66
C SER A 233 18.25 5.07 -31.25
N ILE A 234 18.41 3.84 -30.77
CA ILE A 234 18.94 3.61 -29.42
C ILE A 234 20.39 4.08 -29.28
N LYS A 235 21.22 3.95 -30.32
CA LYS A 235 22.58 4.49 -30.31
C LYS A 235 22.58 6.01 -30.16
N ILE A 236 21.77 6.71 -30.96
CA ILE A 236 21.63 8.18 -30.88
C ILE A 236 21.22 8.60 -29.47
N ILE A 237 20.24 7.90 -28.89
CA ILE A 237 19.76 8.17 -27.53
C ILE A 237 20.89 7.98 -26.50
N LEU A 238 21.61 6.85 -26.55
CA LEU A 238 22.69 6.56 -25.60
C LEU A 238 23.88 7.50 -25.76
N ASP A 239 24.24 7.86 -26.99
CA ASP A 239 25.33 8.80 -27.27
C ASP A 239 25.04 10.19 -26.68
N ALA A 240 23.76 10.60 -26.64
CA ALA A 240 23.34 11.82 -25.96
C ALA A 240 23.39 11.74 -24.42
N THR A 241 23.39 10.53 -23.84
CA THR A 241 23.40 10.38 -22.37
C THR A 241 24.78 10.45 -21.73
N ALA A 242 25.84 10.05 -22.43
CA ALA A 242 27.20 10.01 -21.90
C ALA A 242 28.25 10.35 -22.97
N ALA A 243 29.02 11.41 -22.72
CA ALA A 243 30.13 11.82 -23.58
C ALA A 243 31.43 11.01 -23.35
N GLU A 244 31.62 10.46 -22.14
CA GLU A 244 32.78 9.64 -21.82
C GLU A 244 32.60 8.22 -22.39
N PRO A 245 33.53 7.72 -23.24
CA PRO A 245 33.33 6.48 -23.98
C PRO A 245 33.15 5.23 -23.11
N SER A 246 33.85 5.12 -21.97
CA SER A 246 33.77 3.97 -21.09
C SER A 246 32.37 3.85 -20.45
N LEU A 247 31.86 4.95 -19.91
CA LEU A 247 30.52 5.03 -19.31
C LEU A 247 29.44 4.81 -20.36
N ARG A 248 29.59 5.41 -21.56
CA ARG A 248 28.70 5.15 -22.69
C ARG A 248 28.61 3.65 -22.97
N ALA A 249 29.74 2.95 -23.09
CA ALA A 249 29.75 1.50 -23.32
C ALA A 249 29.07 0.70 -22.19
N ARG A 250 29.21 1.15 -20.93
CA ARG A 250 28.47 0.56 -19.79
C ARG A 250 26.97 0.76 -19.91
N LEU A 251 26.50 1.94 -20.30
CA LEU A 251 25.07 2.22 -20.52
C LEU A 251 24.48 1.41 -21.68
N GLU A 252 25.26 1.16 -22.73
CA GLU A 252 24.84 0.27 -23.83
C GLU A 252 24.73 -1.19 -23.39
N GLY A 253 25.68 -1.66 -22.56
CA GLY A 253 25.59 -2.97 -21.91
C GLY A 253 24.34 -3.10 -21.04
N GLU A 254 24.06 -2.09 -20.21
CA GLU A 254 22.88 -2.03 -19.34
C GLU A 254 21.57 -2.03 -20.15
N ALA A 255 21.48 -1.22 -21.21
CA ALA A 255 20.32 -1.19 -22.10
C ALA A 255 20.08 -2.54 -22.79
N THR A 256 21.15 -3.28 -23.09
CA THR A 256 21.07 -4.62 -23.68
C THR A 256 20.56 -5.64 -22.66
N GLU A 257 21.08 -5.59 -21.44
CA GLU A 257 20.66 -6.46 -20.34
C GLU A 257 19.18 -6.25 -19.99
N LEU A 258 18.73 -4.99 -19.88
CA LEU A 258 17.33 -4.66 -19.62
C LEU A 258 16.40 -5.18 -20.72
N ASN A 259 16.86 -5.20 -21.99
CA ASN A 259 16.08 -5.81 -23.07
C ASN A 259 16.02 -7.33 -22.95
N SER A 260 17.13 -7.97 -22.56
CA SER A 260 17.18 -9.42 -22.35
C SER A 260 16.21 -9.84 -21.25
N ILE A 261 16.24 -9.16 -20.10
CA ILE A 261 15.34 -9.41 -18.96
C ILE A 261 13.87 -9.31 -19.38
N GLY A 262 13.49 -8.20 -20.04
CA GLY A 262 12.12 -7.98 -20.49
C GLY A 262 11.56 -9.08 -21.37
N ASN A 263 12.39 -9.64 -22.27
CA ASN A 263 11.99 -10.69 -23.21
C ASN A 263 12.03 -12.11 -22.62
N SER A 264 12.63 -12.33 -21.44
CA SER A 264 12.85 -13.67 -20.89
C SER A 264 12.00 -13.99 -19.65
N HIS A 265 11.52 -12.98 -18.94
CA HIS A 265 10.89 -13.17 -17.61
C HIS A 265 9.37 -12.90 -17.59
N LEU A 266 8.68 -13.09 -18.72
CA LEU A 266 7.23 -12.88 -18.84
C LEU A 266 6.79 -11.47 -18.38
N ILE A 267 7.68 -10.49 -18.60
CA ILE A 267 7.45 -9.05 -18.43
C ILE A 267 6.93 -8.47 -19.75
N ARG A 268 7.36 -9.04 -20.88
CA ARG A 268 6.91 -8.67 -22.22
C ARG A 268 6.74 -9.92 -23.07
N HIS A 269 5.65 -9.96 -23.84
CA HIS A 269 5.23 -11.05 -24.73
C HIS A 269 5.18 -12.40 -24.02
N SER A 270 3.99 -12.94 -23.81
CA SER A 270 3.83 -14.23 -23.13
C SER A 270 4.20 -15.40 -24.05
N GLU A 271 5.42 -15.92 -23.88
CA GLU A 271 5.86 -17.18 -24.50
C GLU A 271 5.85 -18.31 -23.46
N VAL A 272 5.51 -19.53 -23.89
CA VAL A 272 5.32 -20.72 -23.01
C VAL A 272 6.57 -21.05 -22.17
N ASN A 273 7.76 -20.66 -22.64
CA ASN A 273 9.04 -21.03 -22.01
C ASN A 273 9.59 -19.96 -21.05
N GLN A 274 8.88 -18.84 -20.84
CA GLN A 274 9.35 -17.76 -19.97
C GLN A 274 8.97 -17.99 -18.51
N VAL A 275 9.84 -17.53 -17.59
CA VAL A 275 9.62 -17.63 -16.15
C VAL A 275 9.04 -16.32 -15.63
N PRO A 276 7.84 -16.29 -15.02
CA PRO A 276 7.26 -15.05 -14.51
C PRO A 276 8.02 -14.51 -13.30
N VAL A 277 8.16 -13.18 -13.24
CA VAL A 277 8.53 -12.49 -12.00
C VAL A 277 7.31 -12.46 -11.08
N ILE A 278 7.36 -13.22 -9.99
CA ILE A 278 6.27 -13.35 -9.01
C ILE A 278 6.60 -12.69 -7.66
N ASP A 279 7.89 -12.54 -7.36
CA ASP A 279 8.35 -11.95 -6.12
C ASP A 279 8.24 -10.42 -6.18
N VAL A 280 7.65 -9.84 -5.14
CA VAL A 280 7.33 -8.41 -5.10
C VAL A 280 8.58 -7.54 -5.01
N ASP A 281 9.60 -8.00 -4.27
CA ASP A 281 10.84 -7.25 -4.12
C ASP A 281 11.63 -7.27 -5.42
N GLN A 282 11.57 -8.37 -6.18
CA GLN A 282 12.12 -8.46 -7.53
C GLN A 282 11.38 -7.54 -8.53
N VAL A 283 10.04 -7.45 -8.44
CA VAL A 283 9.25 -6.51 -9.25
C VAL A 283 9.69 -5.07 -8.98
N ASP A 284 9.78 -4.68 -7.71
CA ASP A 284 10.23 -3.35 -7.31
C ASP A 284 11.66 -3.06 -7.77
N TYR A 285 12.59 -4.01 -7.58
CA TYR A 285 13.97 -3.89 -8.05
C TYR A 285 14.05 -3.65 -9.57
N LEU A 286 13.36 -4.48 -10.37
CA LEU A 286 13.38 -4.36 -11.83
C LEU A 286 12.73 -3.06 -12.30
N PHE A 287 11.64 -2.64 -11.64
CA PHE A 287 11.01 -1.36 -11.91
C PHE A 287 12.00 -0.22 -11.67
N HIS A 288 12.68 -0.21 -10.51
CA HIS A 288 13.68 0.82 -10.17
C HIS A 288 14.81 0.87 -11.20
N ARG A 289 15.35 -0.30 -11.55
CA ARG A 289 16.47 -0.42 -12.48
C ARG A 289 16.14 0.18 -13.84
N LEU A 290 14.99 -0.18 -14.41
CA LEU A 290 14.57 0.38 -15.70
C LEU A 290 14.16 1.85 -15.59
N PHE A 291 13.46 2.23 -14.51
CA PHE A 291 13.00 3.60 -14.32
C PHE A 291 14.18 4.58 -14.22
N ALA A 292 15.25 4.21 -13.52
CA ALA A 292 16.47 5.00 -13.43
C ALA A 292 17.12 5.22 -14.81
N MET A 293 17.13 4.19 -15.67
CA MET A 293 17.63 4.31 -17.04
C MET A 293 16.79 5.27 -17.88
N ILE A 294 15.45 5.15 -17.81
CA ILE A 294 14.52 6.06 -18.50
C ILE A 294 14.73 7.50 -18.02
N GLN A 295 14.81 7.72 -16.70
CA GLN A 295 15.05 9.05 -16.15
C GLN A 295 16.35 9.68 -16.64
N LEU A 296 17.45 8.91 -16.65
CA LEU A 296 18.74 9.38 -17.15
C LEU A 296 18.62 9.86 -18.61
N VAL A 297 17.99 9.03 -19.46
CA VAL A 297 17.75 9.35 -20.86
C VAL A 297 16.92 10.62 -21.03
N LEU A 298 15.81 10.74 -20.29
CA LEU A 298 14.90 11.88 -20.41
C LEU A 298 15.51 13.19 -19.91
N ARG A 299 16.25 13.17 -18.79
CA ARG A 299 16.92 14.36 -18.25
C ARG A 299 17.98 14.91 -19.22
N LYS A 300 18.72 14.02 -19.89
CA LYS A 300 19.74 14.42 -20.88
C LYS A 300 19.12 14.97 -22.16
N LYS A 301 18.02 14.39 -22.63
CA LYS A 301 17.26 14.91 -23.78
C LYS A 301 16.66 16.31 -23.55
N GLY A 302 16.22 16.62 -22.33
CA GLY A 302 15.65 17.93 -21.99
C GLY A 302 16.68 19.03 -21.67
N SER A 303 17.97 18.69 -21.61
CA SER A 303 19.07 19.64 -21.32
C SER A 303 19.84 20.06 -22.58
N THR A 304 19.37 19.62 -23.75
CA THR A 304 19.87 19.94 -25.10
C THR A 304 18.76 20.58 -25.90
#